data_AF-X0XZ80-F1
#
_entry.id   AF-X0XZ80-F1
#
_cell.length_a   1.000
_cell.length_b   1.000
_cell.length_c   1.000
_cell.angle_alpha   90.00
_cell.angle_beta   90.00
_cell.angle_gamma   90.00
#
_symmetry.space_group_name_H-M   'P 1'
#
loop_
_entity.id
_entity.type
_entity.pdbx_description
1 polymer ?
#
loop_
_entity_poly.entity_id
_entity_poly.type
_entity_poly.pdbx_seq_one_letter_code
_entity_poly.pdbx_strand_id
1 'polypeptide(L)'
;MRRSMYDGTEVFVSYGVPRCLYGSVSRSSSLYNTQIKTFSEISAPATRYAFVESAETRNWNSSHHFVMAAPEYTGIPNEWGWWGPMATNHGDSSILGFCDGHSEVRKWRDRFTIERVYKLLTGGVTIYGQEFPPDDQLEDVRYMGRGWPYRHDSR
;
A
#
# COMPACT_ATOMS: atom_id res chain seq x y z
N MET A 1 18.64 7.60 -8.85
CA MET A 1 18.35 6.36 -8.08
C MET A 1 18.17 6.73 -6.61
N ARG A 2 17.23 6.11 -5.92
CA ARG A 2 16.88 6.43 -4.53
C ARG A 2 17.90 5.84 -3.55
N ARG A 3 18.33 6.61 -2.55
CA ARG A 3 19.28 6.16 -1.52
C ARG A 3 18.59 5.98 -0.18
N SER A 4 19.08 5.02 0.60
CA SER A 4 18.63 4.78 1.97
C SER A 4 19.02 5.96 2.85
N MET A 5 18.08 6.39 3.69
CA MET A 5 18.32 7.50 4.62
C MET A 5 19.19 7.12 5.83
N TYR A 6 19.46 5.83 6.04
CA TYR A 6 20.24 5.33 7.18
C TYR A 6 21.69 4.99 6.83
N ASP A 7 21.90 4.33 5.69
CA ASP A 7 23.21 3.79 5.30
C ASP A 7 23.75 4.38 3.98
N GLY A 8 22.97 5.21 3.27
CA GLY A 8 23.37 5.87 2.02
C GLY A 8 23.49 4.93 0.80
N THR A 9 23.22 3.63 0.97
CA THR A 9 23.24 2.65 -0.12
C THR A 9 22.04 2.84 -1.05
N GLU A 10 22.08 2.23 -2.23
CA GLU A 10 20.92 2.20 -3.12
C GLU A 10 19.79 1.38 -2.49
N VAL A 11 18.55 1.85 -2.65
CA VAL A 11 17.42 1.16 -2.05
C VAL A 11 17.18 -0.19 -2.74
N PHE A 12 17.22 -1.28 -1.97
CA PHE A 12 16.97 -2.65 -2.47
C PHE A 12 15.65 -3.27 -2.01
N VAL A 13 15.01 -2.72 -0.97
CA VAL A 13 13.65 -3.15 -0.59
C VAL A 13 12.62 -2.43 -1.45
N SER A 14 11.84 -3.23 -2.17
CA SER A 14 10.91 -2.75 -3.20
C SER A 14 9.46 -3.14 -2.91
N TYR A 15 9.18 -4.29 -2.28
CA TYR A 15 7.81 -4.78 -2.10
C TYR A 15 7.35 -4.89 -0.65
N GLY A 16 6.05 -4.72 -0.43
CA GLY A 16 5.33 -5.09 0.79
C GLY A 16 4.07 -5.90 0.49
N VAL A 17 3.69 -6.75 1.43
CA VAL A 17 2.43 -7.49 1.40
C VAL A 17 1.34 -6.65 2.08
N PRO A 18 0.11 -6.54 1.55
CA PRO A 18 -0.99 -5.86 2.22
C PRO A 18 -1.18 -6.31 3.68
N ARG A 19 -1.32 -5.35 4.60
CA ARG A 19 -1.47 -5.63 6.04
C ARG A 19 -2.58 -6.62 6.37
N CYS A 20 -3.68 -6.58 5.61
CA CYS A 20 -4.81 -7.46 5.83
C CYS A 20 -4.55 -8.92 5.43
N LEU A 21 -3.46 -9.23 4.71
CA LEU A 21 -3.05 -10.60 4.40
C LEU A 21 -2.12 -11.12 5.52
N TYR A 22 -2.72 -11.71 6.55
CA TYR A 22 -2.01 -12.38 7.65
C TYR A 22 -1.08 -11.47 8.52
N GLY A 23 -1.29 -10.15 8.53
CA GLY A 23 -0.41 -9.22 9.28
C GLY A 23 -0.58 -9.23 10.80
N SER A 24 -1.77 -9.56 11.32
CA SER A 24 -2.08 -9.53 12.76
C SER A 24 -2.93 -10.71 13.23
N VAL A 25 -2.31 -11.86 13.45
CA VAL A 25 -3.02 -13.13 13.71
C VAL A 25 -3.25 -13.47 15.17
N SER A 26 -2.81 -12.62 16.11
CA SER A 26 -3.16 -12.78 17.52
C SER A 26 -4.64 -12.49 17.75
N ARG A 27 -5.36 -13.41 18.42
CA ARG A 27 -6.77 -13.23 18.78
C ARG A 27 -7.01 -12.04 19.73
N SER A 28 -5.97 -11.58 20.44
CA SER A 28 -6.04 -10.40 21.30
C SER A 28 -5.89 -9.08 20.54
N SER A 29 -5.52 -9.13 19.25
CA SER A 29 -5.37 -7.92 18.43
C SER A 29 -6.74 -7.38 18.03
N SER A 30 -6.93 -6.06 18.16
CA SER A 30 -8.09 -5.37 17.58
C SER A 30 -8.20 -5.53 16.07
N LEU A 31 -7.11 -5.90 15.39
CA LEU A 31 -7.06 -6.11 13.94
C LEU A 31 -7.34 -7.56 13.54
N TYR A 32 -7.53 -8.49 14.49
CA TYR A 32 -7.68 -9.91 14.18
C TYR A 32 -8.80 -10.20 13.17
N ASN A 33 -9.93 -9.50 13.30
CA ASN A 33 -11.10 -9.69 12.44
C ASN A 33 -10.97 -8.99 11.08
N THR A 34 -9.95 -8.16 10.89
CA THR A 34 -9.65 -7.50 9.60
C THR A 34 -8.56 -8.23 8.81
N GLN A 35 -8.23 -9.47 9.21
CA GLN A 35 -7.24 -10.31 8.55
C GLN A 35 -7.88 -11.40 7.70
N ILE A 36 -7.36 -11.54 6.49
CA ILE A 36 -7.46 -12.71 5.63
C ILE A 36 -6.37 -13.68 6.08
N LYS A 37 -6.77 -14.87 6.50
CA LYS A 37 -5.88 -15.89 7.08
C LYS A 37 -5.62 -17.05 6.12
N THR A 38 -6.50 -17.24 5.15
CA THR A 38 -6.47 -18.34 4.18
C THR A 38 -6.71 -17.80 2.78
N PHE A 39 -6.17 -18.49 1.78
CA PHE A 39 -6.34 -18.11 0.37
C PHE A 39 -7.82 -18.10 -0.04
N SER A 40 -8.63 -19.02 0.47
CA SER A 40 -10.07 -19.12 0.18
C SER A 40 -10.90 -17.93 0.66
N GLU A 41 -10.38 -17.10 1.57
CA GLU A 41 -11.04 -15.86 2.01
C GLU A 41 -10.82 -14.71 1.02
N ILE A 42 -9.90 -14.85 0.06
CA ILE A 42 -9.61 -13.84 -0.96
C ILE A 42 -10.65 -13.94 -2.08
N SER A 43 -11.54 -12.96 -2.15
CA SER A 43 -12.49 -12.83 -3.27
C SER A 43 -11.80 -12.30 -4.52
N ALA A 44 -12.13 -12.87 -5.69
CA ALA A 44 -11.64 -12.41 -7.00
C ALA A 44 -10.09 -12.25 -7.05
N PRO A 45 -9.31 -13.33 -6.87
CA PRO A 45 -7.84 -13.29 -6.78
C PRO A 45 -7.15 -12.53 -7.92
N ALA A 46 -7.70 -12.57 -9.13
CA ALA A 46 -7.21 -11.84 -10.30
C ALA A 46 -7.35 -10.31 -10.22
N THR A 47 -8.00 -9.77 -9.19
CA THR A 47 -8.12 -8.31 -9.00
C THR A 47 -7.65 -7.85 -7.62
N ARG A 48 -7.13 -8.77 -6.79
CA ARG A 48 -6.57 -8.46 -5.47
C ARG A 48 -5.07 -8.58 -5.52
N TYR A 49 -4.36 -7.56 -5.05
CA TYR A 49 -2.91 -7.61 -5.02
C TYR A 49 -2.39 -8.32 -3.76
N ALA A 50 -1.32 -9.08 -3.91
CA ALA A 50 -0.56 -9.71 -2.84
C ALA A 50 0.81 -9.04 -2.62
N PHE A 51 1.36 -8.41 -3.66
CA PHE A 51 2.63 -7.68 -3.60
C PHE A 51 2.46 -6.27 -4.15
N VAL A 52 2.89 -5.29 -3.37
CA VAL A 52 2.81 -3.87 -3.72
C VAL A 52 4.20 -3.29 -3.72
N GLU A 53 4.63 -2.74 -4.86
CA GLU A 53 5.87 -1.98 -4.90
C GLU A 53 5.71 -0.66 -4.13
N SER A 54 6.57 -0.44 -3.15
CA SER A 54 6.51 0.70 -2.23
C SER A 54 7.78 1.54 -2.29
N ALA A 55 7.62 2.85 -2.11
CA ALA A 55 8.76 3.76 -2.04
C ALA A 55 9.35 3.85 -0.61
N GLU A 56 9.71 2.72 0.00
CA GLU A 56 10.37 2.69 1.32
C GLU A 56 11.83 3.14 1.25
N THR A 57 12.25 4.13 2.05
CA THR A 57 13.59 4.78 1.98
C THR A 57 14.62 4.17 2.92
N ARG A 58 14.31 3.01 3.49
CA ARG A 58 15.01 2.52 4.69
C ARG A 58 15.82 1.26 4.43
N ASN A 59 15.66 0.59 3.27
CA ASN A 59 16.14 -0.79 3.06
C ASN A 59 15.48 -1.85 3.96
N TRP A 60 14.40 -1.49 4.63
CA TRP A 60 13.44 -2.42 5.23
C TRP A 60 12.05 -1.77 5.25
N ASN A 61 11.01 -2.59 5.36
CA ASN A 61 9.67 -2.10 5.66
C ASN A 61 9.46 -2.17 7.18
N SER A 62 9.37 -1.03 7.86
CA SER A 62 9.27 -0.99 9.33
C SER A 62 8.01 -1.65 9.89
N SER A 63 6.96 -1.71 9.08
CA SER A 63 5.70 -2.33 9.46
C SER A 63 5.66 -3.80 9.04
N HIS A 64 6.64 -4.27 8.27
CA HIS A 64 6.68 -5.58 7.60
C HIS A 64 5.57 -5.80 6.54
N HIS A 65 4.73 -4.80 6.29
CA HIS A 65 3.59 -4.88 5.38
C HIS A 65 3.28 -3.53 4.72
N PHE A 66 2.59 -3.54 3.60
CA PHE A 66 2.02 -2.35 2.96
C PHE A 66 0.68 -2.00 3.61
N VAL A 67 0.46 -0.72 3.91
CA VAL A 67 -0.76 -0.23 4.59
C VAL A 67 -1.41 0.85 3.75
N MET A 68 -2.74 0.78 3.64
CA MET A 68 -3.58 1.92 3.26
C MET A 68 -4.30 2.47 4.48
N ALA A 69 -4.70 3.73 4.44
CA ALA A 69 -5.70 4.25 5.37
C ALA A 69 -7.08 3.73 4.92
N ALA A 70 -7.26 2.42 5.08
CA ALA A 70 -8.47 1.71 4.66
C ALA A 70 -9.60 1.94 5.69
N PRO A 71 -10.87 1.97 5.24
CA PRO A 71 -12.01 2.21 6.12
C PRO A 71 -12.06 1.34 7.38
N GLU A 72 -11.67 0.07 7.32
CA GLU A 72 -11.64 -0.82 8.48
C GLU A 72 -10.57 -0.47 9.52
N TYR A 73 -9.62 0.40 9.17
CA TYR A 73 -8.58 0.89 10.07
C TYR A 73 -8.82 2.32 10.54
N THR A 74 -9.46 3.15 9.70
CA THR A 74 -9.73 4.56 10.00
C THR A 74 -11.09 4.76 10.64
N GLY A 75 -12.04 3.85 10.43
CA GLY A 75 -13.43 4.01 10.85
C GLY A 75 -14.21 5.02 10.02
N ILE A 76 -13.66 5.50 8.90
CA ILE A 76 -14.32 6.46 8.00
C ILE A 76 -14.94 5.68 6.84
N PRO A 77 -16.28 5.55 6.78
CA PRO A 77 -16.93 4.71 5.79
C PRO A 77 -16.67 5.19 4.36
N ASN A 78 -16.37 4.26 3.46
CA ASN A 78 -16.14 4.51 2.03
C ASN A 78 -14.96 5.44 1.69
N GLU A 79 -14.14 5.82 2.67
CA GLU A 79 -12.96 6.67 2.44
C GLU A 79 -11.67 5.87 2.41
N TRP A 80 -10.96 5.97 1.28
CA TRP A 80 -9.65 5.37 1.10
C TRP A 80 -8.59 6.46 1.12
N GLY A 81 -7.60 6.29 1.99
CA GLY A 81 -6.44 7.16 2.03
C GLY A 81 -5.15 6.38 1.87
N TRP A 82 -4.08 7.14 1.68
CA TRP A 82 -2.74 6.61 1.58
C TRP A 82 -2.05 6.65 2.94
N TRP A 83 -1.48 5.52 3.35
CA TRP A 83 -0.61 5.44 4.52
C TRP A 83 0.82 5.11 4.09
N GLY A 84 1.05 3.99 3.40
CA GLY A 84 2.33 3.70 2.77
C GLY A 84 2.56 4.50 1.48
N PRO A 85 3.83 4.69 1.06
CA PRO A 85 4.13 5.36 -0.20
C PRO A 85 4.16 4.40 -1.39
N MET A 86 3.72 4.87 -2.55
CA MET A 86 3.79 4.10 -3.80
C MET A 86 5.16 4.24 -4.46
N ALA A 87 5.65 3.21 -5.13
CA ALA A 87 6.88 3.33 -5.91
C ALA A 87 6.62 4.06 -7.25
N THR A 88 7.46 5.02 -7.62
CA THR A 88 7.41 5.70 -8.94
C THR A 88 8.66 5.39 -9.78
N ASN A 89 9.35 4.28 -9.46
CA ASN A 89 10.68 3.96 -9.99
C ASN A 89 10.68 3.71 -11.51
N HIS A 90 9.53 3.41 -12.11
CA HIS A 90 9.41 3.02 -13.51
C HIS A 90 8.64 4.07 -14.34
N GLY A 91 9.10 5.32 -14.33
CA GLY A 91 8.46 6.41 -15.07
C GLY A 91 7.05 6.70 -14.55
N ASP A 92 6.97 7.03 -13.26
CA ASP A 92 5.74 7.21 -12.49
C ASP A 92 4.86 5.96 -12.42
N SER A 93 5.47 4.78 -12.48
CA SER A 93 4.78 3.49 -12.38
C SER A 93 5.35 2.61 -11.26
N SER A 94 4.48 1.75 -10.72
CA SER A 94 4.82 0.60 -9.86
C SER A 94 4.50 -0.72 -10.56
N ILE A 95 5.08 -1.80 -10.06
CA ILE A 95 4.62 -3.16 -10.34
C ILE A 95 3.73 -3.68 -9.20
N LEU A 96 2.61 -4.30 -9.54
CA LEU A 96 1.74 -4.99 -8.58
C LEU A 96 1.70 -6.48 -8.92
N GLY A 97 1.81 -7.33 -7.91
CA GLY A 97 1.62 -8.78 -8.03
C GLY A 97 0.27 -9.18 -7.45
N PHE A 98 -0.52 -9.95 -8.19
CA PHE A 98 -1.89 -10.32 -7.83
C PHE A 98 -2.00 -11.72 -7.22
N CYS A 99 -3.11 -11.97 -6.54
CA CYS A 99 -3.32 -13.21 -5.79
C CYS A 99 -3.49 -14.45 -6.67
N ASP A 100 -3.82 -14.31 -7.96
CA ASP A 100 -3.81 -15.41 -8.93
C ASP A 100 -2.42 -15.67 -9.56
N GLY A 101 -1.41 -14.87 -9.20
CA GLY A 101 -0.02 -15.01 -9.62
C GLY A 101 0.41 -14.14 -10.82
N HIS A 102 -0.48 -13.37 -11.44
CA HIS A 102 -0.06 -12.44 -12.49
C HIS A 102 0.53 -11.14 -11.90
N SER A 103 1.12 -10.32 -12.77
CA SER A 103 1.65 -9.00 -12.40
C SER A 103 1.23 -7.94 -13.41
N GLU A 104 1.03 -6.71 -12.94
CA GLU A 104 0.72 -5.56 -13.78
C GLU A 104 1.65 -4.39 -13.49
N VAL A 105 1.94 -3.61 -14.54
CA VAL A 105 2.55 -2.29 -14.40
C VAL A 105 1.44 -1.26 -14.25
N ARG A 106 1.35 -0.61 -13.09
CA ARG A 106 0.40 0.47 -12.84
C ARG A 106 1.11 1.81 -12.95
N LYS A 107 0.75 2.59 -13.98
CA LYS A 107 1.13 3.99 -14.08
C LYS A 107 0.22 4.85 -13.19
N TRP A 108 0.82 5.62 -12.29
CA TRP A 108 0.15 6.57 -11.43
C TRP A 108 -0.24 7.82 -12.21
N ARG A 109 -1.41 8.36 -11.90
CA ARG A 109 -2.02 9.48 -12.64
C ARG A 109 -2.24 10.69 -11.75
N ASP A 110 -2.53 10.44 -10.47
CA ASP A 110 -2.78 11.49 -9.51
C ASP A 110 -1.46 12.13 -9.07
N ARG A 111 -1.37 13.45 -9.21
CA ARG A 111 -0.21 14.22 -8.74
C ARG A 111 0.05 13.97 -7.25
N PHE A 112 -1.01 13.89 -6.45
CA PHE A 112 -0.95 13.57 -5.03
C PHE A 112 -0.16 12.28 -4.75
N THR A 113 -0.43 11.23 -5.52
CA THR A 113 0.26 9.93 -5.39
C THR A 113 1.74 10.06 -5.76
N ILE A 114 2.04 10.76 -6.87
CA ILE A 114 3.40 10.93 -7.39
C ILE A 114 4.24 11.81 -6.43
N GLU A 115 3.71 12.96 -6.02
CA GLU A 115 4.38 13.96 -5.18
C GLU A 115 4.64 13.46 -3.75
N ARG A 116 3.80 12.55 -3.23
CA ARG A 116 4.07 11.89 -1.96
C ARG A 116 5.41 11.16 -1.94
N VAL A 117 5.87 10.61 -3.07
CA VAL A 117 7.19 9.97 -3.15
C VAL A 117 8.31 10.99 -3.00
N TYR A 118 8.17 12.13 -3.68
CA TYR A 118 9.12 13.23 -3.63
C TYR A 118 9.22 13.83 -2.23
N LYS A 119 8.10 14.03 -1.54
CA LYS A 119 8.05 14.53 -0.15
C LYS A 119 8.92 13.71 0.81
N LEU A 120 9.05 12.41 0.59
CA LEU A 120 9.84 11.52 1.46
C LEU A 120 11.33 11.63 1.20
N LEU A 121 11.68 11.71 -0.08
CA LEU A 121 13.04 11.84 -0.54
C LEU A 121 13.67 13.13 -0.05
N THR A 122 12.88 14.22 -0.01
CA THR A 122 13.36 15.55 0.34
C THR A 122 13.15 15.90 1.81
N GLY A 123 12.08 15.40 2.43
CA GLY A 123 11.69 15.76 3.80
C GLY A 123 12.37 14.95 4.90
N GLY A 124 13.08 13.85 4.58
CA GLY A 124 13.72 12.98 5.58
C GLY A 124 12.72 12.35 6.56
N VAL A 125 11.44 12.26 6.17
CA VAL A 125 10.36 11.79 7.04
C VAL A 125 10.32 10.25 7.04
N THR A 126 10.32 9.65 8.23
CA THR A 126 10.26 8.18 8.42
C THR A 126 8.84 7.65 8.62
N ILE A 127 7.87 8.53 8.90
CA ILE A 127 6.47 8.19 9.21
C ILE A 127 5.55 8.99 8.29
N TYR A 128 4.84 8.27 7.44
CA TYR A 128 4.04 8.80 6.34
C TYR A 128 2.70 9.39 6.78
N GLY A 129 2.20 9.01 7.96
CA GLY A 129 0.86 9.36 8.41
C GLY A 129 -0.24 8.81 7.48
N GLN A 130 -1.49 9.06 7.86
CA GLN A 130 -2.64 8.86 6.96
C GLN A 130 -2.90 10.19 6.26
N GLU A 131 -2.88 10.20 4.93
CA GLU A 131 -3.28 11.38 4.15
C GLU A 131 -4.29 10.96 3.08
N PHE A 132 -5.36 11.75 2.95
CA PHE A 132 -6.42 11.53 1.98
C PHE A 132 -6.20 12.48 0.79
N PRO A 133 -6.23 11.99 -0.45
CA PRO A 133 -6.09 12.86 -1.61
C PRO A 133 -7.27 13.84 -1.72
N PRO A 134 -7.09 14.99 -2.40
CA PRO A 134 -8.20 15.87 -2.75
C PRO A 134 -9.17 15.18 -3.73
N ASP A 135 -10.41 15.68 -3.79
CA ASP A 135 -11.52 15.05 -4.53
C ASP A 135 -11.24 14.83 -6.03
N ASP A 136 -10.40 15.66 -6.62
CA ASP A 136 -10.00 15.60 -8.04
C ASP A 136 -8.83 14.65 -8.33
N GLN A 137 -8.27 14.00 -7.29
CA GLN A 137 -7.08 13.13 -7.38
C GLN A 137 -7.29 11.80 -6.65
N LEU A 138 -8.45 11.18 -6.89
CA LEU A 138 -8.87 9.94 -6.25
C LEU A 138 -8.68 8.69 -7.12
N GLU A 139 -8.19 8.79 -8.34
CA GLU A 139 -8.16 7.66 -9.27
C GLU A 139 -7.29 6.52 -8.77
N ASP A 140 -6.07 6.84 -8.32
CA ASP A 140 -5.06 5.89 -7.88
C ASP A 140 -5.40 5.30 -6.51
N VAL A 141 -5.89 6.12 -5.58
CA VAL A 141 -6.30 5.62 -4.25
C VAL A 141 -7.52 4.71 -4.37
N ARG A 142 -8.47 5.03 -5.27
CA ARG A 142 -9.63 4.16 -5.54
C ARG A 142 -9.23 2.90 -6.29
N TYR A 143 -8.24 2.98 -7.19
CA TYR A 143 -7.67 1.79 -7.84
C TYR A 143 -7.12 0.83 -6.79
N MET A 144 -6.26 1.32 -5.89
CA MET A 144 -5.71 0.50 -4.82
C MET A 144 -6.79 0.02 -3.84
N GLY A 145 -7.75 0.88 -3.48
CA GLY A 145 -8.88 0.49 -2.63
C GLY A 145 -9.72 -0.64 -3.21
N ARG A 146 -10.00 -0.62 -4.53
CA ARG A 146 -10.69 -1.73 -5.22
C ARG A 146 -9.86 -3.02 -5.24
N GLY A 147 -8.54 -2.90 -5.26
CA GLY A 147 -7.61 -4.03 -5.24
C GLY A 147 -7.27 -4.53 -3.83
N TRP A 148 -7.67 -3.80 -2.78
CA TRP A 148 -7.39 -4.18 -1.40
C TRP A 148 -8.05 -5.54 -1.10
N PRO A 149 -7.28 -6.53 -0.60
CA PRO A 149 -7.81 -7.88 -0.40
C PRO A 149 -8.98 -7.95 0.59
N TYR A 150 -8.93 -7.17 1.68
CA TYR A 150 -9.98 -7.14 2.68
C TYR A 150 -11.20 -6.36 2.20
N ARG A 151 -12.39 -6.93 2.41
CA ARG A 151 -13.66 -6.31 2.04
C ARG A 151 -14.21 -5.56 3.24
N HIS A 152 -14.06 -4.24 3.23
CA HIS A 152 -14.87 -3.38 4.07
C HIS A 152 -16.26 -3.26 3.42
N ASP A 153 -17.27 -3.80 4.08
CA ASP A 153 -18.68 -3.86 3.63
C ASP A 153 -18.90 -4.44 2.23
N SER A 154 -18.80 -5.78 2.12
CA SER A 154 -19.60 -6.51 1.12
C SER A 154 -20.99 -6.79 1.69
N ARG A 155 -21.91 -5.84 1.50
CA ARG A 155 -23.36 -6.07 1.44
C ARG A 155 -23.87 -5.67 0.07
#